data_AF-X1Q286-F1
#
_entry.id   AF-X1Q286-F1
#
_cell.length_a   1.000
_cell.length_b   1.000
_cell.length_c   1.000
_cell.angle_alpha   90.00
_cell.angle_beta   90.00
_cell.angle_gamma   90.00
#
_symmetry.space_group_name_H-M   'P 1'
#
loop_
_entity.id
_entity.type
_entity.pdbx_description
1 polymer ?
#
loop_
_entity_poly.entity_id
_entity_poly.type
_entity_poly.pdbx_seq_one_letter_code
_entity_poly.pdbx_strand_id
1 'polypeptide(L)'
;MPAVTQALYVEGVQVGAAWQFGARCFVEDPPQSGNWRKATSGEVEVELKWLGEWWQVPKVLETKNTDALGNVDFVGSHDSDNYRMTAKHLQSGDEYAVRIECHADGTYDVSVE
;
A
#
# COMPACT_ATOMS: atom_id res chain seq x y z
N MET A 1 19.17 2.12 -11.81
CA MET A 1 17.91 2.46 -11.11
C MET A 1 16.97 1.30 -11.36
N PRO A 2 16.40 0.65 -10.33
CA PRO A 2 15.51 -0.47 -10.57
C PRO A 2 14.29 0.05 -11.32
N ALA A 3 13.83 -0.70 -12.34
CA ALA A 3 12.59 -0.41 -13.02
C ALA A 3 11.49 -0.40 -11.96
N VAL A 4 10.89 0.76 -11.72
CA VAL A 4 9.70 0.87 -10.90
C VAL A 4 8.57 0.31 -11.76
N THR A 5 8.48 -1.03 -11.81
CA THR A 5 7.44 -1.77 -12.55
C THR A 5 6.10 -1.76 -11.81
N GLN A 6 6.01 -1.08 -10.66
CA GLN A 6 4.85 -1.07 -9.78
C GLN A 6 4.59 0.37 -9.31
N ALA A 7 3.35 0.82 -9.49
CA ALA A 7 2.88 2.13 -9.01
C ALA A 7 2.79 2.19 -7.47
N LEU A 8 2.71 1.04 -6.81
CA LEU A 8 2.62 0.91 -5.37
C LEU A 8 3.66 -0.11 -4.90
N TYR A 9 4.58 0.34 -4.06
CA TYR A 9 5.52 -0.51 -3.34
C TYR A 9 5.08 -0.59 -1.87
N VAL A 10 5.07 -1.80 -1.30
CA VAL A 10 4.63 -2.04 0.08
C VAL A 10 5.72 -2.75 0.87
N GLU A 11 6.00 -2.23 2.05
CA GLU A 11 6.90 -2.81 3.03
C GLU A 11 6.09 -3.19 4.28
N GLY A 12 6.10 -4.49 4.64
CA GLY A 12 5.58 -4.97 5.91
C GLY A 12 6.75 -5.21 6.88
N VAL A 13 6.66 -4.68 8.09
CA VAL A 13 7.65 -4.92 9.15
C VAL A 13 6.94 -5.47 10.37
N GLN A 14 7.40 -6.62 10.86
CA GLN A 14 6.93 -7.17 12.12
C GLN A 14 7.69 -6.51 13.29
N VAL A 15 6.95 -5.86 14.20
CA VAL A 15 7.47 -5.27 15.43
C VAL A 15 6.90 -6.03 16.62
N GLY A 16 7.68 -6.97 17.15
CA GLY A 16 7.20 -7.90 18.17
C GLY A 16 6.23 -8.91 17.58
N ALA A 17 4.98 -8.94 18.08
CA ALA A 17 3.92 -9.81 17.56
C ALA A 17 2.96 -9.09 16.58
N ALA A 18 3.20 -7.80 16.31
CA ALA A 18 2.33 -6.99 15.47
C ALA A 18 3.01 -6.62 14.15
N TRP A 19 2.20 -6.48 13.10
CA TRP A 19 2.61 -6.01 11.79
C TRP A 19 2.40 -4.50 11.65
N GLN A 20 3.39 -3.81 11.12
CA GLN A 20 3.33 -2.42 10.69
C GLN A 20 3.51 -2.38 9.17
N PHE A 21 2.75 -1.52 8.50
CA PHE A 21 2.82 -1.38 7.05
C PHE A 21 3.30 0.00 6.65
N GLY A 22 4.21 0.04 5.68
CA GLY A 22 4.63 1.22 4.96
C GLY A 22 4.35 1.04 3.47
N ALA A 23 4.04 2.13 2.79
CA ALA A 23 3.84 2.15 1.36
C ALA A 23 4.66 3.27 0.73
N ARG A 24 5.16 3.04 -0.48
CA ARG A 24 5.77 4.07 -1.31
C ARG A 24 5.07 4.08 -2.67
N CYS A 25 4.50 5.23 -3.01
CA CYS A 25 3.70 5.40 -4.21
C CYS A 25 4.49 6.13 -5.29
N PHE A 26 4.28 5.69 -6.54
CA PHE A 26 4.85 6.27 -7.74
C PHE A 26 3.73 6.57 -8.72
N VAL A 27 3.84 7.72 -9.39
CA VAL A 27 2.87 8.21 -10.36
C VAL A 27 3.58 8.48 -11.67
N GLU A 28 2.85 8.33 -12.76
CA GLU A 28 3.34 8.63 -14.09
C GLU A 28 3.18 10.13 -14.39
N ASP A 29 4.25 10.78 -14.84
CA ASP A 29 4.27 12.22 -15.10
C ASP A 29 5.01 12.57 -16.41
N PRO A 30 4.32 13.08 -17.44
CA PRO A 30 2.86 13.23 -17.54
C PRO A 30 2.14 11.89 -17.66
N PRO A 31 0.82 11.80 -17.40
CA PRO A 31 0.06 10.55 -17.54
C PRO A 31 0.26 9.93 -18.93
N GLN A 32 0.43 8.60 -18.99
CA GLN A 32 0.66 7.80 -20.19
C GLN A 32 2.00 8.06 -20.92
N SER A 33 2.98 8.69 -20.26
CA SER A 33 4.29 9.02 -20.85
C SER A 33 5.35 7.92 -20.74
N GLY A 34 5.12 6.91 -19.91
CA GLY A 34 6.09 5.92 -19.45
C GLY A 34 7.06 6.43 -18.37
N ASN A 35 6.96 7.71 -17.97
CA ASN A 35 7.87 8.32 -17.00
C ASN A 35 7.30 8.24 -15.58
N TRP A 36 7.89 7.38 -14.77
CA TRP A 36 7.50 7.21 -13.37
C TRP A 36 8.31 8.14 -12.45
N ARG A 37 7.61 8.88 -11.61
CA ARG A 37 8.19 9.65 -10.50
C ARG A 37 7.56 9.25 -9.18
N LYS A 38 8.21 9.61 -8.07
CA LYS A 38 7.60 9.48 -6.75
C LYS A 38 6.35 10.37 -6.67
N ALA A 39 5.32 9.87 -6.02
CA ALA A 39 4.18 10.69 -5.65
C ALA A 39 4.66 11.83 -4.74
N THR A 40 4.06 13.01 -4.93
CA THR A 40 4.28 14.16 -4.06
C THR A 40 3.22 14.22 -2.96
N SER A 41 3.33 15.18 -2.06
CA SER A 41 2.44 15.24 -0.90
C SER A 41 1.00 15.45 -1.31
N GLY A 42 0.09 14.58 -0.85
CA GLY A 42 -1.34 14.70 -1.14
C GLY A 42 -1.77 14.22 -2.53
N GLU A 43 -0.85 13.64 -3.32
CA GLU A 43 -1.13 13.26 -4.70
C GLU A 43 -1.80 11.88 -4.83
N VAL A 44 -1.43 10.95 -3.93
CA VAL A 44 -1.98 9.60 -3.89
C VAL A 44 -2.63 9.36 -2.53
N GLU A 45 -3.85 8.83 -2.55
CA GLU A 45 -4.57 8.35 -1.38
C GLU A 45 -4.36 6.84 -1.26
N VAL A 46 -3.82 6.39 -0.13
CA VAL A 46 -3.58 4.98 0.17
C VAL A 46 -4.55 4.53 1.25
N GLU A 47 -5.38 3.55 0.92
CA GLU A 47 -6.32 2.87 1.82
C GLU A 47 -5.74 1.52 2.24
N LEU A 48 -5.63 1.28 3.55
CA LEU A 48 -5.36 -0.03 4.13
C LEU A 48 -6.66 -0.65 4.64
N LYS A 49 -7.02 -1.80 4.09
CA LYS A 49 -8.21 -2.58 4.44
C LYS A 49 -7.81 -3.94 4.97
N TRP A 50 -8.38 -4.34 6.10
CA TRP A 50 -8.32 -5.71 6.58
C TRP A 50 -9.38 -6.53 5.87
N LEU A 51 -8.97 -7.65 5.27
CA LEU A 51 -9.88 -8.58 4.59
C LEU A 51 -10.42 -9.62 5.55
N GLY A 52 -9.57 -10.09 6.48
CA GLY A 52 -9.90 -11.19 7.37
C GLY A 52 -10.20 -12.48 6.62
N GLU A 53 -10.92 -13.38 7.29
CA GLU A 53 -11.39 -14.63 6.70
C GLU A 53 -12.53 -14.40 5.70
N TRP A 54 -12.75 -15.37 4.81
CA TRP A 54 -13.77 -15.30 3.75
C TRP A 54 -15.21 -15.03 4.23
N TRP A 55 -15.50 -15.30 5.51
CA TRP A 55 -16.81 -15.08 6.14
C TRP A 55 -16.90 -13.75 6.91
N GLN A 56 -15.77 -13.05 7.09
CA GLN A 56 -15.71 -11.78 7.78
C GLN A 56 -15.97 -10.63 6.80
N VAL A 57 -16.50 -9.53 7.33
CA VAL A 57 -16.72 -8.32 6.53
C VAL A 57 -15.41 -7.52 6.52
N PRO A 58 -14.82 -7.26 5.34
CA PRO A 58 -13.62 -6.45 5.25
C PRO A 58 -13.84 -5.06 5.86
N LYS A 59 -12.83 -4.54 6.55
CA LYS A 59 -12.89 -3.26 7.23
C LYS A 59 -11.75 -2.37 6.81
N VAL A 60 -12.05 -1.13 6.43
CA VAL A 60 -11.03 -0.09 6.25
C VAL A 60 -10.43 0.24 7.61
N LEU A 61 -9.12 0.08 7.72
CA LEU A 61 -8.39 0.36 8.95
C LEU A 61 -7.95 1.81 8.97
N GLU A 62 -7.32 2.26 7.89
CA GLU A 62 -6.77 3.60 7.80
C GLU A 62 -6.68 4.03 6.33
N THR A 63 -6.95 5.32 6.07
CA THR A 63 -6.76 5.95 4.77
C THR A 63 -5.88 7.17 4.96
N LYS A 64 -4.79 7.24 4.21
CA LYS A 64 -3.78 8.30 4.32
C LYS A 64 -3.30 8.76 2.97
N ASN A 65 -2.93 10.03 2.89
CA ASN A 65 -2.30 10.58 1.70
C ASN A 65 -0.78 10.49 1.77
N THR A 66 -0.13 10.46 0.62
CA THR A 66 1.33 10.48 0.51
C THR A 66 1.96 11.73 1.16
N ASP A 67 3.12 11.54 1.77
CA ASP A 67 3.99 12.61 2.24
C ASP A 67 4.77 13.26 1.08
N ALA A 68 5.63 14.24 1.39
CA ALA A 68 6.47 14.93 0.40
C ALA A 68 7.50 14.03 -0.31
N LEU A 69 7.72 12.81 0.19
CA LEU A 69 8.63 11.82 -0.36
C LEU A 69 7.89 10.65 -1.03
N GLY A 70 6.56 10.69 -1.10
CA GLY A 70 5.72 9.65 -1.68
C GLY A 70 5.52 8.44 -0.77
N ASN A 71 5.85 8.55 0.52
CA ASN A 71 5.65 7.49 1.50
C ASN A 71 4.31 7.65 2.23
N VAL A 72 3.80 6.52 2.72
CA VAL A 72 2.67 6.43 3.64
C VAL A 72 3.02 5.42 4.71
N ASP A 73 3.01 5.84 5.97
CA ASP A 73 3.25 4.96 7.11
C ASP A 73 1.94 4.73 7.88
N PHE A 74 1.57 3.46 8.05
CA PHE A 74 0.46 3.04 8.87
C PHE A 74 0.98 2.73 10.28
N VAL A 75 0.54 3.52 11.26
CA VAL A 75 1.05 3.45 12.66
C VAL A 75 0.34 2.35 13.45
N GLY A 76 -0.56 1.60 12.80
CA GLY A 76 -1.33 0.52 13.40
C GLY A 76 -0.48 -0.71 13.71
N SER A 77 -0.85 -1.40 14.78
CA SER A 77 -0.40 -2.75 15.08
C SER A 77 -1.43 -3.72 14.51
N HIS A 78 -1.03 -4.55 13.57
CA HIS A 78 -1.91 -5.45 12.84
C HIS A 78 -1.60 -6.92 13.15
N ASP A 79 -2.63 -7.76 13.13
CA ASP A 79 -2.50 -9.20 13.35
C ASP A 79 -1.89 -9.89 12.12
N SER A 80 -1.51 -11.16 12.27
CA SER A 80 -1.08 -11.98 11.11
C SER A 80 -2.33 -12.44 10.36
N ASP A 81 -2.70 -11.68 9.33
CA ASP A 81 -3.92 -11.88 8.55
C ASP A 81 -3.76 -11.30 7.12
N ASN A 82 -4.86 -11.29 6.36
CA ASN A 82 -4.97 -10.78 5.01
C ASN A 82 -5.37 -9.31 5.03
N TYR A 83 -4.60 -8.51 4.31
CA TYR A 83 -4.83 -7.09 4.11
C TYR A 83 -4.85 -6.77 2.63
N ARG A 84 -5.52 -5.66 2.29
CA ARG A 84 -5.51 -5.07 0.96
C ARG A 84 -5.10 -3.62 1.10
N MET A 85 -4.12 -3.21 0.33
CA MET A 85 -3.67 -1.84 0.25
C MET A 85 -3.96 -1.29 -1.14
N THR A 86 -4.75 -0.24 -1.20
CA THR A 86 -5.19 0.40 -2.44
C THR A 86 -4.61 1.79 -2.51
N ALA A 87 -3.79 2.07 -3.51
CA ALA A 87 -3.28 3.40 -3.82
C ALA A 87 -4.04 3.98 -5.00
N LYS A 88 -4.62 5.15 -4.80
CA LYS A 88 -5.41 5.88 -5.79
C LYS A 88 -4.78 7.23 -6.09
N HIS A 89 -4.41 7.46 -7.33
CA HIS A 89 -3.96 8.76 -7.78
C HIS A 89 -5.15 9.71 -7.92
N LEU A 90 -5.15 10.81 -7.15
CA LEU A 90 -6.31 11.70 -7.07
C LEU A 90 -6.53 12.52 -8.36
N GLN A 91 -5.47 12.76 -9.14
CA GLN A 91 -5.56 13.56 -10.35
C GLN A 91 -5.98 12.73 -11.59
N SER A 92 -5.37 11.57 -11.82
CA SER A 92 -5.74 10.71 -12.96
C SER A 92 -6.90 9.77 -12.65
N GLY A 93 -7.12 9.45 -11.36
CA GLY A 93 -8.07 8.43 -10.94
C GLY A 93 -7.55 7.00 -11.04
N ASP A 94 -6.28 6.80 -11.42
CA ASP A 94 -5.68 5.47 -11.50
C ASP A 94 -5.62 4.82 -10.12
N GLU A 95 -5.99 3.55 -10.06
CA GLU A 95 -6.03 2.78 -8.83
C GLU A 95 -5.13 1.55 -8.97
N TYR A 96 -4.33 1.30 -7.94
CA TYR A 96 -3.48 0.14 -7.82
C TYR A 96 -3.74 -0.52 -6.48
N ALA A 97 -4.12 -1.80 -6.50
CA ALA A 97 -4.34 -2.58 -5.30
C ALA A 97 -3.29 -3.67 -5.17
N VAL A 98 -2.84 -3.90 -3.96
CA VAL A 98 -2.04 -5.05 -3.60
C VAL A 98 -2.65 -5.75 -2.40
N ARG A 99 -2.65 -7.07 -2.45
CA ARG A 99 -2.99 -7.93 -1.33
C ARG A 99 -1.72 -8.28 -0.57
N ILE A 100 -1.80 -8.23 0.75
CA ILE A 100 -0.72 -8.50 1.68
C ILE A 100 -1.18 -9.64 2.59
N GLU A 101 -0.47 -10.76 2.58
CA GLU A 101 -0.76 -11.91 3.41
C GLU A 101 0.31 -12.02 4.48
N CYS A 102 -0.04 -11.75 5.74
CA CYS A 102 0.90 -11.75 6.84
C CYS A 102 0.87 -13.09 7.58
N HIS A 103 2.02 -13.74 7.67
CA HIS A 103 2.14 -15.05 8.29
C HIS A 103 2.64 -14.94 9.74
N ALA A 104 2.25 -15.90 10.57
CA ALA A 104 2.65 -15.93 11.98
C ALA A 104 4.15 -16.19 12.19
N ASP A 105 4.87 -16.63 11.16
CA ASP A 105 6.32 -16.85 11.18
C ASP A 105 7.14 -15.58 10.93
N GLY A 106 6.48 -14.44 10.76
CA GLY A 106 7.13 -13.15 10.50
C GLY A 106 7.47 -12.90 9.03
N THR A 107 6.96 -13.73 8.13
CA THR A 107 7.01 -13.47 6.69
C THR A 107 5.69 -12.89 6.19
N TYR A 108 5.74 -12.21 5.05
CA TYR A 108 4.54 -11.73 4.36
C TYR A 108 4.70 -11.88 2.86
N ASP A 109 3.59 -12.18 2.19
CA ASP A 109 3.51 -12.23 0.74
C ASP A 109 2.75 -11.00 0.22
N VAL A 110 3.16 -10.52 -0.96
CA VAL A 110 2.48 -9.41 -1.65
C VAL A 110 2.13 -9.84 -3.06
N SER A 111 0.86 -9.67 -3.44
CA SER A 111 0.37 -9.93 -4.79
C SER A 111 -0.42 -8.72 -5.30
N VAL A 112 -0.19 -8.34 -6.56
CA VAL A 112 -0.96 -7.28 -7.23
C VAL A 112 -2.35 -7.81 -7.57
N GLU A 113 -3.39 -7.00 -7.34
CA GLU A 113 -4.79 -7.26 -7.71
C GLU A 113 -5.24 -6.44 -8.91
#